data_AF-A0A8X6HLL7-F1
#
_entry.id   AF-A0A8X6HLL7-F1
#
_cell.length_a   1.000
_cell.length_b   1.000
_cell.length_c   1.000
_cell.angle_alpha   90.00
_cell.angle_beta   90.00
_cell.angle_gamma   90.00
#
_symmetry.space_group_name_H-M   'P 1'
#
loop_
_entity.id
_entity.type
_entity.pdbx_description
1 polymer ?
#
loop_
_entity_poly.entity_id
_entity_poly.type
_entity_poly.pdbx_seq_one_letter_code
_entity_poly.pdbx_strand_id
1 'polypeptide(L)'
;MDYRLHIDNLILFLEEAVLFVVRSKNLSWEPPVSILGLISTTVPFFSQRFGRAITHRSMKDLFLLCEPEWINLPGIKAIKYIPRYLRAIMDEVPEGSYLTYFYFVSFVCHLCAKAIGLDRSEIIPQALMEAVNILYFRCNTHTHFENLIKAALDYNSPHTSKKFRI
;
A
#
# COMPACT_ATOMS: atom_id res chain seq x y z
N MET A 1 15.96 -18.77 7.89
CA MET A 1 14.66 -18.14 8.17
C MET A 1 13.86 -18.21 6.89
N ASP A 2 12.66 -18.77 6.95
CA ASP A 2 11.96 -19.36 5.81
C ASP A 2 11.40 -18.29 4.85
N TYR A 3 11.76 -18.36 3.57
CA TYR A 3 11.40 -17.40 2.51
C TYR A 3 9.89 -17.14 2.43
N ARG A 4 9.08 -18.18 2.67
CA ARG A 4 7.62 -18.14 2.59
C ARG A 4 7.01 -17.26 3.69
N LEU A 5 7.54 -17.34 4.91
CA LEU A 5 7.06 -16.56 6.06
C LEU A 5 7.17 -15.04 5.82
N HIS A 6 8.20 -14.58 5.10
CA HIS A 6 8.38 -13.14 4.82
C HIS A 6 7.38 -12.61 3.79
N ILE A 7 7.06 -13.39 2.77
CA ILE A 7 6.09 -13.01 1.74
C ILE A 7 4.69 -13.01 2.33
N ASP A 8 4.34 -14.04 3.13
CA ASP A 8 3.03 -14.13 3.78
C ASP A 8 2.78 -12.94 4.70
N ASN A 9 3.79 -12.50 5.48
CA ASN A 9 3.68 -11.32 6.34
C ASN A 9 3.50 -10.01 5.54
N LEU A 10 4.15 -9.86 4.38
CA LEU A 10 3.97 -8.69 3.51
C LEU A 10 2.57 -8.62 2.89
N ILE A 11 2.03 -9.76 2.46
CA ILE A 11 0.66 -9.86 1.94
C ILE A 11 -0.32 -9.35 3.01
N LEU A 12 -0.20 -9.85 4.23
CA LEU A 12 -1.11 -9.51 5.33
C LEU A 12 -1.02 -8.05 5.73
N PHE A 13 0.20 -7.53 5.82
CA PHE A 13 0.41 -6.11 6.08
C PHE A 13 -0.29 -5.22 5.05
N LEU A 14 -0.16 -5.57 3.75
CA LEU A 14 -0.82 -4.82 2.68
C LEU A 14 -2.33 -4.95 2.72
N GLU A 15 -2.87 -6.15 2.98
CA GLU A 15 -4.31 -6.36 3.12
C GLU A 15 -4.90 -5.56 4.29
N GLU A 16 -4.23 -5.53 5.44
CA GLU A 16 -4.67 -4.75 6.60
C GLU A 16 -4.61 -3.24 6.31
N ALA A 17 -3.57 -2.79 5.61
CA ALA A 17 -3.46 -1.40 5.16
C ALA A 17 -4.57 -1.00 4.17
N VAL A 18 -4.87 -1.86 3.18
CA VAL A 18 -5.99 -1.66 2.27
C VAL A 18 -7.30 -1.59 3.05
N LEU A 19 -7.55 -2.56 3.94
CA LEU A 19 -8.76 -2.63 4.74
C LEU A 19 -8.95 -1.38 5.61
N PHE A 20 -7.87 -0.85 6.18
CA PHE A 20 -7.90 0.40 6.94
C PHE A 20 -8.35 1.59 6.07
N VAL A 21 -7.77 1.72 4.85
CA VAL A 21 -8.14 2.80 3.92
C VAL A 21 -9.58 2.64 3.41
N VAL A 22 -10.00 1.42 3.09
CA VAL A 22 -11.38 1.09 2.66
C VAL A 22 -12.39 1.50 3.74
N ARG A 23 -12.15 1.11 4.99
CA ARG A 23 -12.99 1.49 6.14
C ARG A 23 -13.03 2.99 6.36
N SER A 24 -11.91 3.68 6.20
CA SER A 24 -11.86 5.15 6.30
C SER A 24 -12.72 5.87 5.25
N LYS A 25 -13.07 5.18 4.16
CA LYS A 25 -13.92 5.67 3.07
C LYS A 25 -15.36 5.14 3.14
N ASN A 26 -15.74 4.46 4.23
CA ASN A 26 -17.04 3.79 4.38
C ASN A 26 -17.36 2.78 3.26
N LEU A 27 -16.34 2.16 2.70
CA LEU A 27 -16.48 1.08 1.72
C LEU A 27 -16.44 -0.28 2.43
N SER A 28 -16.97 -1.31 1.77
CA SER A 28 -16.89 -2.70 2.23
C SER A 28 -16.02 -3.52 1.29
N TRP A 29 -15.09 -4.28 1.84
CA TRP A 29 -14.28 -5.24 1.13
C TRP A 29 -13.82 -6.31 2.10
N GLU A 30 -13.90 -7.57 1.66
CA GLU A 30 -13.42 -8.72 2.42
C GLU A 30 -12.11 -9.20 1.81
N PRO A 31 -10.99 -9.18 2.57
CA PRO A 31 -9.71 -9.66 2.07
C PRO A 31 -9.79 -11.16 1.77
N PRO A 32 -9.14 -11.64 0.69
CA PRO A 32 -9.14 -13.05 0.33
C PRO A 32 -8.40 -13.92 1.36
N VAL A 33 -7.44 -13.37 2.11
CA VAL A 33 -6.80 -14.06 3.23
C VAL A 33 -7.46 -13.64 4.55
N SER A 34 -7.91 -14.62 5.32
CA SER A 34 -8.51 -14.38 6.63
C SER A 34 -7.44 -14.02 7.68
N ILE A 35 -7.51 -12.79 8.19
CA ILE A 35 -6.67 -12.27 9.29
C ILE A 35 -6.74 -13.19 10.53
N LEU A 36 -7.89 -13.84 10.77
CA LEU A 36 -8.08 -14.76 11.91
C LEU A 36 -7.20 -16.03 11.80
N GLY A 37 -6.79 -16.43 10.59
CA GLY A 37 -5.91 -17.57 10.38
C GLY A 37 -4.44 -17.32 10.77
N LEU A 38 -4.07 -16.07 11.08
CA LEU A 38 -2.68 -15.63 11.23
C LEU A 38 -2.36 -14.92 12.55
N ILE A 39 -3.29 -14.96 13.51
CA ILE A 39 -3.10 -14.53 14.91
C ILE A 39 -1.91 -15.25 15.60
N SER A 40 -1.28 -16.23 14.96
CA SER A 40 -0.06 -16.91 15.42
C SER A 40 1.26 -16.25 15.00
N THR A 41 1.26 -15.15 14.24
CA THR A 41 2.51 -14.46 13.85
C THR A 41 2.91 -13.43 14.91
N THR A 42 4.13 -13.57 15.44
CA THR A 42 4.64 -12.95 16.67
C THR A 42 4.92 -11.44 16.60
N VAL A 43 4.54 -10.75 15.52
CA VAL A 43 4.84 -9.33 15.32
C VAL A 43 3.58 -8.61 14.81
N PRO A 44 3.06 -7.59 15.50
CA PRO A 44 2.00 -6.73 14.95
C PRO A 44 2.61 -5.88 13.82
N PHE A 45 2.50 -6.35 12.58
CA PHE A 45 3.09 -5.69 11.41
C PHE A 45 2.37 -4.37 11.05
N PHE A 46 1.08 -4.24 11.41
CA PHE A 46 0.29 -3.04 11.21
C PHE A 46 0.05 -2.30 12.53
N SER A 47 0.12 -0.97 12.50
CA SER A 47 -0.22 -0.14 13.67
C SER A 47 -1.28 0.89 13.31
N GLN A 48 -2.12 1.27 14.27
CA GLN A 48 -3.12 2.32 14.06
C GLN A 48 -2.49 3.66 13.60
N ARG A 49 -1.25 3.94 14.03
CA ARG A 49 -0.50 5.13 13.58
C ARG A 49 -0.16 5.05 12.09
N PHE A 50 0.30 3.88 11.62
CA PHE A 50 0.47 3.64 10.19
C PHE A 50 -0.83 3.89 9.41
N GLY A 51 -1.94 3.32 9.88
CA GLY A 51 -3.27 3.54 9.30
C GLY A 51 -3.67 5.03 9.21
N ARG A 52 -3.38 5.82 10.23
CA ARG A 52 -3.66 7.28 10.21
C ARG A 52 -2.77 8.02 9.21
N ALA A 53 -1.50 7.63 9.09
CA ALA A 53 -0.58 8.26 8.14
C ALA A 53 -1.01 8.02 6.70
N ILE A 54 -1.35 6.78 6.33
CA ILE A 54 -1.78 6.45 4.95
C ILE A 54 -3.12 7.07 4.55
N THR A 55 -3.98 7.40 5.52
CA THR A 55 -5.28 8.06 5.29
C THR A 55 -5.22 9.59 5.35
N HIS A 56 -4.07 10.18 5.66
CA HIS A 56 -3.92 11.62 5.78
C HIS A 56 -4.12 12.35 4.44
N ARG A 57 -4.70 13.56 4.48
CA ARG A 57 -5.19 14.29 3.30
C ARG A 57 -4.12 14.53 2.24
N SER A 58 -2.89 14.88 2.62
CA SER A 58 -1.81 15.10 1.64
C SER A 58 -1.41 13.84 0.88
N MET A 59 -1.64 12.64 1.44
CA MET A 59 -1.46 11.37 0.70
C MET A 59 -2.56 11.15 -0.33
N LYS A 60 -3.79 11.63 -0.06
CA LYS A 60 -4.91 11.58 -0.99
C LYS A 60 -4.66 12.47 -2.21
N ASP A 61 -4.08 13.64 -2.02
CA ASP A 61 -3.84 14.60 -3.11
C ASP A 61 -2.79 14.09 -4.11
N LEU A 62 -1.75 13.38 -3.64
CA LEU A 62 -0.79 12.67 -4.50
C LEU A 62 -1.47 11.64 -5.42
N PHE A 63 -2.49 10.94 -4.91
CA PHE A 63 -3.23 9.94 -5.68
C PHE A 63 -4.19 10.58 -6.71
N LEU A 64 -4.76 11.75 -6.41
CA LEU A 64 -5.69 12.42 -7.33
C LEU A 64 -5.02 12.92 -8.62
N LEU A 65 -3.71 13.17 -8.59
CA LEU A 65 -2.94 13.54 -9.79
C LEU A 65 -2.75 12.38 -10.78
N CYS A 66 -2.98 11.16 -10.31
CA CYS A 66 -2.85 9.94 -11.07
C CYS A 66 -4.24 9.47 -11.52
N GLU A 67 -4.88 10.15 -12.48
CA GLU A 67 -6.08 9.61 -13.12
C GLU A 67 -5.68 8.46 -14.05
N PRO A 68 -5.91 7.20 -13.65
CA PRO A 68 -5.25 6.10 -14.30
C PRO A 68 -6.12 5.49 -15.40
N GLU A 69 -5.49 5.23 -16.55
CA GLU A 69 -6.11 4.63 -17.74
C GLU A 69 -6.89 3.34 -17.44
N TRP A 70 -6.47 2.57 -16.42
CA TRP A 70 -7.10 1.30 -16.06
C TRP A 70 -8.59 1.39 -15.79
N ILE A 71 -9.10 2.54 -15.34
CA ILE A 71 -10.53 2.74 -15.06
C ILE A 71 -11.38 2.49 -16.31
N ASN A 72 -10.86 2.88 -17.48
CA ASN A 72 -11.57 2.77 -18.75
C ASN A 72 -11.25 1.47 -19.51
N LEU A 73 -10.30 0.67 -19.01
CA LEU A 73 -9.93 -0.59 -19.64
C LEU A 73 -10.92 -1.70 -19.25
N PRO A 74 -11.29 -2.62 -20.17
CA PRO A 74 -11.99 -3.86 -19.83
C PRO A 74 -11.23 -4.68 -18.76
N GLY A 75 -11.94 -5.43 -17.91
CA GLY A 75 -11.37 -6.11 -16.72
C GLY A 75 -10.03 -6.81 -16.96
N ILE A 76 -9.93 -7.68 -17.97
CA ILE A 76 -8.67 -8.38 -18.30
C ILE A 76 -7.54 -7.41 -18.70
N LYS A 77 -7.86 -6.35 -19.46
CA LYS A 77 -6.87 -5.33 -19.84
C LYS A 77 -6.45 -4.48 -18.64
N ALA A 78 -7.37 -4.17 -17.74
CA ALA A 78 -7.07 -3.47 -16.49
C ALA A 78 -6.13 -4.32 -15.61
N ILE A 79 -6.43 -5.60 -15.41
CA ILE A 79 -5.57 -6.54 -14.66
C ILE A 79 -4.15 -6.57 -15.24
N LYS A 80 -4.00 -6.68 -16.56
CA LYS A 80 -2.68 -6.68 -17.22
C LYS A 80 -1.95 -5.32 -17.14
N TYR A 81 -2.69 -4.23 -17.04
CA TYR A 81 -2.13 -2.88 -16.98
C TYR A 81 -1.55 -2.55 -15.58
N ILE A 82 -2.21 -3.00 -14.51
CA ILE A 82 -1.86 -2.67 -13.13
C ILE A 82 -0.39 -2.92 -12.80
N PRO A 83 0.23 -4.07 -13.15
CA PRO A 83 1.63 -4.29 -12.80
C PRO A 83 2.59 -3.27 -13.41
N ARG A 84 2.41 -2.98 -14.70
CA ARG A 84 3.21 -1.97 -15.41
C ARG A 84 3.03 -0.59 -14.76
N TYR A 85 1.80 -0.28 -14.38
CA TYR A 85 1.49 1.00 -13.76
C TYR A 85 2.12 1.17 -12.39
N LEU A 86 2.06 0.14 -11.54
CA LEU A 86 2.70 0.17 -10.22
C LEU A 86 4.22 0.31 -10.31
N ARG A 87 4.86 -0.33 -11.29
CA ARG A 87 6.30 -0.14 -11.54
C ARG A 87 6.64 1.29 -11.95
N ALA A 88 5.88 1.86 -12.88
CA ALA A 88 6.07 3.24 -13.31
C ALA A 88 5.94 4.21 -12.14
N ILE A 89 4.92 4.05 -11.30
CA ILE A 89 4.78 4.86 -10.08
C ILE A 89 5.98 4.69 -9.16
N MET A 90 6.45 3.47 -8.92
CA MET A 90 7.61 3.22 -8.06
C MET A 90 8.90 3.87 -8.62
N ASP A 91 9.07 3.91 -9.94
CA ASP A 91 10.22 4.54 -10.61
C ASP A 91 10.16 6.09 -10.54
N GLU A 92 8.97 6.67 -10.36
CA GLU A 92 8.79 8.12 -10.18
C GLU A 92 9.00 8.59 -8.73
N VAL A 93 8.96 7.68 -7.74
CA VAL A 93 9.19 8.05 -6.34
C VAL A 93 10.70 8.19 -6.08
N PRO A 94 11.19 9.30 -5.48
CA PRO A 94 12.61 9.51 -5.22
C PRO A 94 13.25 8.33 -4.49
N GLU A 95 14.35 7.80 -5.02
CA GLU A 95 15.05 6.66 -4.40
C GLU A 95 15.77 7.04 -3.09
N GLY A 96 16.01 6.06 -2.23
CA GLY A 96 16.89 6.20 -1.07
C GLY A 96 16.26 6.64 0.24
N SER A 97 14.94 6.85 0.29
CA SER A 97 14.21 7.12 1.55
C SER A 97 13.24 6.00 1.90
N TYR A 98 13.13 5.66 3.18
CA TYR A 98 12.08 4.79 3.71
C TYR A 98 10.67 5.37 3.48
N LEU A 99 10.58 6.68 3.23
CA LEU A 99 9.35 7.35 2.79
C LEU A 99 8.89 6.90 1.40
N THR A 100 9.80 6.48 0.52
CA THR A 100 9.49 6.02 -0.84
C THR A 100 8.53 4.84 -0.81
N TYR A 101 8.84 3.86 0.02
CA TYR A 101 8.01 2.67 0.21
C TYR A 101 6.71 2.98 0.92
N PHE A 102 6.71 3.94 1.85
CA PHE A 102 5.50 4.43 2.50
C PHE A 102 4.54 5.10 1.51
N TYR A 103 5.05 5.94 0.60
CA TYR A 103 4.26 6.55 -0.48
C TYR A 103 3.72 5.48 -1.43
N PHE A 104 4.54 4.51 -1.82
CA PHE A 104 4.12 3.40 -2.67
C PHE A 104 3.02 2.55 -2.02
N VAL A 105 3.17 2.14 -0.76
CA VAL A 105 2.14 1.38 -0.03
C VAL A 105 0.85 2.20 0.07
N SER A 106 0.96 3.49 0.39
CA SER A 106 -0.20 4.38 0.45
C SER A 106 -0.91 4.46 -0.90
N PHE A 107 -0.16 4.59 -1.99
CA PHE A 107 -0.69 4.60 -3.34
C PHE A 107 -1.46 3.32 -3.66
N VAL A 108 -0.87 2.15 -3.38
CA VAL A 108 -1.53 0.85 -3.57
C VAL A 108 -2.83 0.76 -2.77
N CYS A 109 -2.83 1.21 -1.51
CA CYS A 109 -4.04 1.19 -0.67
C CYS A 109 -5.16 2.07 -1.23
N HIS A 110 -4.83 3.29 -1.70
CA HIS A 110 -5.82 4.18 -2.30
C HIS A 110 -6.29 3.70 -3.67
N LEU A 111 -5.43 3.05 -4.46
CA LEU A 111 -5.79 2.39 -5.71
C LEU A 111 -6.82 1.29 -5.46
N CYS A 112 -6.56 0.39 -4.52
CA CYS A 112 -7.50 -0.68 -4.15
C CYS A 112 -8.82 -0.11 -3.64
N ALA A 113 -8.80 0.91 -2.78
CA ALA A 113 -10.02 1.54 -2.31
C ALA A 113 -10.81 2.24 -3.43
N LYS A 114 -10.14 2.85 -4.42
CA LYS A 114 -10.80 3.39 -5.61
C LYS A 114 -11.40 2.28 -6.47
N ALA A 115 -10.69 1.16 -6.64
CA ALA A 115 -11.19 0.01 -7.37
C ALA A 115 -12.48 -0.54 -6.75
N ILE A 116 -12.51 -0.68 -5.42
CA ILE A 116 -13.71 -1.11 -4.68
C ILE A 116 -14.87 -0.12 -4.89
N GLY A 117 -14.61 1.18 -4.76
CA GLY A 117 -15.64 2.21 -4.97
C GLY A 117 -16.17 2.29 -6.41
N LEU A 118 -15.47 1.70 -7.39
CA LEU A 118 -15.86 1.64 -8.80
C LEU A 118 -16.39 0.25 -9.21
N ASP A 119 -16.59 -0.67 -8.25
CA ASP A 119 -16.96 -2.07 -8.50
C ASP A 119 -15.97 -2.79 -9.44
N ARG A 120 -14.67 -2.52 -9.26
CA ARG A 120 -13.57 -3.11 -10.03
C ARG A 120 -12.62 -3.92 -9.15
N SER A 121 -13.18 -4.68 -8.21
CA SER A 121 -12.39 -5.43 -7.22
C SER A 121 -11.50 -6.51 -7.83
N GLU A 122 -11.74 -6.92 -9.08
CA GLU A 122 -10.94 -7.92 -9.80
C GLU A 122 -9.47 -7.53 -9.99
N ILE A 123 -9.14 -6.24 -9.87
CA ILE A 123 -7.75 -5.77 -10.02
C ILE A 123 -6.94 -5.89 -8.73
N ILE A 124 -7.60 -6.01 -7.57
CA ILE A 124 -6.96 -5.97 -6.25
C ILE A 124 -5.94 -7.10 -6.08
N PRO A 125 -6.23 -8.37 -6.43
CA PRO A 125 -5.25 -9.44 -6.28
C PRO A 125 -3.97 -9.17 -7.07
N GLN A 126 -4.10 -8.63 -8.29
CA GLN A 126 -2.96 -8.30 -9.13
C GLN A 126 -2.18 -7.10 -8.61
N ALA A 127 -2.86 -6.10 -8.05
CA ALA A 127 -2.22 -4.94 -7.42
C ALA A 127 -1.42 -5.37 -6.19
N LEU A 128 -1.99 -6.21 -5.31
CA LEU A 128 -1.32 -6.73 -4.13
C LEU A 128 -0.13 -7.60 -4.50
N MET A 129 -0.29 -8.53 -5.44
CA MET A 129 0.81 -9.41 -5.88
C MET A 129 1.98 -8.60 -6.45
N GLU A 130 1.72 -7.60 -7.28
CA GLU A 130 2.79 -6.76 -7.80
C GLU A 130 3.41 -5.88 -6.71
N ALA A 131 2.61 -5.34 -5.79
CA ALA A 131 3.13 -4.57 -4.67
C ALA A 131 4.08 -5.41 -3.80
N VAL A 132 3.71 -6.66 -3.52
CA VAL A 132 4.59 -7.62 -2.83
C VAL A 132 5.86 -7.85 -3.63
N ASN A 133 5.77 -8.10 -4.94
CA ASN A 133 6.96 -8.29 -5.78
C ASN A 133 7.89 -7.08 -5.74
N ILE A 134 7.36 -5.86 -5.92
CA ILE A 134 8.13 -4.62 -5.89
C ILE A 134 8.80 -4.44 -4.53
N LEU A 135 8.04 -4.57 -3.44
CA LEU A 135 8.56 -4.44 -2.08
C LEU A 135 9.58 -5.52 -1.77
N TYR A 136 9.36 -6.76 -2.19
CA TYR A 136 10.27 -7.88 -1.95
C TYR A 136 11.58 -7.74 -2.73
N PHE A 137 11.53 -7.42 -4.02
CA PHE A 137 12.73 -7.33 -4.86
C PHE A 137 13.53 -6.03 -4.65
N ARG A 138 12.86 -4.93 -4.28
CA ARG A 138 13.55 -3.65 -4.01
C ARG A 138 13.89 -3.45 -2.53
N CYS A 139 13.27 -4.16 -1.60
CA CYS A 139 13.54 -4.04 -0.17
C CYS A 139 14.07 -5.35 0.42
N ASN A 140 15.26 -5.32 1.00
CA ASN A 140 15.74 -6.41 1.85
C ASN A 140 14.80 -6.54 3.07
N THR A 141 13.96 -7.60 3.09
CA THR A 141 12.64 -7.65 3.73
C THR A 141 12.58 -7.48 5.25
N HIS A 142 13.68 -7.73 5.98
CA HIS A 142 13.63 -7.75 7.44
C HIS A 142 13.84 -6.39 8.11
N THR A 143 14.70 -5.53 7.57
CA THR A 143 15.03 -4.20 8.14
C THR A 143 13.96 -3.14 7.81
N HIS A 144 13.02 -3.47 6.94
CA HIS A 144 12.16 -2.46 6.29
C HIS A 144 10.75 -2.35 6.86
N PHE A 145 10.20 -3.37 7.53
CA PHE A 145 8.97 -3.20 8.32
C PHE A 145 9.18 -2.16 9.43
N GLU A 146 10.33 -2.22 10.10
CA GLU A 146 10.74 -1.21 11.07
C GLU A 146 10.87 0.17 10.41
N ASN A 147 11.45 0.26 9.21
CA ASN A 147 11.57 1.52 8.47
C ASN A 147 10.22 2.09 7.99
N LEU A 148 9.26 1.25 7.59
CA LEU A 148 7.91 1.66 7.20
C LEU A 148 7.11 2.16 8.41
N ILE A 149 7.21 1.45 9.54
CA ILE A 149 6.63 1.87 10.81
C ILE A 149 7.28 3.20 11.25
N LYS A 150 8.61 3.32 11.14
CA LYS A 150 9.33 4.56 11.42
C LYS A 150 8.92 5.72 10.50
N ALA A 151 8.74 5.49 9.20
CA ALA A 151 8.18 6.46 8.26
C ALA A 151 6.81 6.97 8.70
N ALA A 152 5.91 6.06 9.06
CA ALA A 152 4.61 6.44 9.56
C ALA A 152 4.69 7.20 10.89
N LEU A 153 5.60 6.83 11.78
CA LEU A 153 5.83 7.54 13.04
C LEU A 153 6.37 8.95 12.79
N ASP A 154 7.35 9.10 11.89
CA ASP A 154 7.92 10.39 11.48
C ASP A 154 6.88 11.29 10.83
N TYR A 155 6.03 10.72 9.97
CA TYR A 155 4.92 11.43 9.33
C TYR A 155 3.85 11.90 10.32
N ASN A 156 3.55 11.07 11.34
CA ASN A 156 2.58 11.41 12.40
C ASN A 156 3.18 12.32 13.49
N SER A 157 4.49 12.52 13.49
CA SER A 157 5.14 13.44 14.43
C SER A 157 4.63 14.86 14.13
N PRO A 158 4.21 15.65 15.14
CA PRO A 158 3.80 17.03 14.92
C PRO A 158 4.95 17.76 14.23
N HIS A 159 4.76 18.08 12.95
CA HIS A 159 5.80 18.68 12.10
C HIS A 159 6.53 19.80 12.84
N THR A 160 7.84 19.64 13.02
CA THR A 160 8.76 20.77 12.95
C THR A 160 8.69 21.30 11.53
N SER A 161 7.63 22.07 11.25
CA SER A 161 7.63 23.29 10.46
C SER A 161 8.72 23.44 9.39
N LYS A 162 8.84 22.51 8.45
CA LYS A 162 9.48 22.80 7.16
C LYS A 162 8.57 22.34 6.03
N LYS A 163 7.87 23.35 5.49
CA LYS A 163 7.17 23.31 4.21
C LYS A 163 8.03 22.56 3.19
N PHE A 164 7.57 21.40 2.73
CA PHE A 164 7.97 20.89 1.42
C PHE A 164 7.38 21.86 0.40
N ARG A 165 8.21 22.78 -0.10
CA ARG A 165 7.94 23.49 -1.34
C ARG A 165 8.26 22.52 -2.47
N ILE A 166 7.23 22.15 -3.23
CA ILE A 166 7.38 21.66 -4.60
C ILE A 166 7.94 22.81 -5.43
#